data_AF-A0A818TRM9-F1
#
_entry.id   AF-A0A818TRM9-F1
#
_cell.length_a   1.000
_cell.length_b   1.000
_cell.length_c   1.000
_cell.angle_alpha   90.00
_cell.angle_beta   90.00
_cell.angle_gamma   90.00
#
_symmetry.space_group_name_H-M   'P 1'
#
loop_
_entity.id
_entity.type
_entity.pdbx_description
1 polymer ?
#
loop_
_entity_poly.entity_id
_entity_poly.type
_entity_poly.pdbx_seq_one_letter_code
_entity_poly.pdbx_strand_id
1 'polypeptide(L)'
;MPSDNNIKSNLVIIVTTMAFFNLNTYDIARSSRQVNVPDNSIAKLMYYLDCMCTLIEYDESNLNTLRDFRNYDDLTDTDIRLLFVFCATLDPDIFIDKVMIEDRDGKMCGSSLNRIYDLGEVQRSFMVVNSIVVAGRTRRVKKIMAYRPQWLNKYYTQPMAQLTAIFQRERQQKAIRELFNTCTIS
;
A
#
# COMPACT_ATOMS: atom_id res chain seq x y z
N MET A 1 -51.71 -22.12 -22.63
CA MET A 1 -51.53 -22.00 -21.17
C MET A 1 -51.54 -23.39 -20.57
N PRO A 2 -50.76 -23.66 -19.51
CA PRO A 2 -49.53 -23.01 -18.99
C PRO A 2 -48.35 -24.03 -19.08
N SER A 3 -47.09 -23.84 -18.68
CA SER A 3 -46.44 -23.07 -17.60
C SER A 3 -44.94 -22.93 -17.96
N ASP A 4 -44.41 -21.72 -18.08
CA ASP A 4 -43.59 -21.04 -17.06
C ASP A 4 -42.14 -21.53 -16.90
N ASN A 5 -41.24 -20.56 -17.16
CA ASN A 5 -40.02 -20.26 -16.42
C ASN A 5 -38.85 -21.26 -16.44
N ASN A 6 -37.84 -20.92 -17.25
CA ASN A 6 -36.51 -20.75 -16.65
C ASN A 6 -35.75 -19.58 -17.30
N ILE A 7 -36.08 -18.38 -16.83
CA ILE A 7 -35.16 -17.24 -16.82
C ILE A 7 -34.05 -17.56 -15.81
N LYS A 8 -32.79 -17.55 -16.25
CA LYS A 8 -31.57 -17.06 -15.56
C LYS A 8 -30.35 -17.64 -16.32
N SER A 9 -29.64 -16.83 -17.09
CA SER A 9 -28.48 -16.03 -16.65
C SER A 9 -27.32 -16.89 -16.14
N ASN A 10 -26.12 -16.57 -16.65
CA ASN A 10 -24.80 -17.05 -16.22
C ASN A 10 -24.38 -18.38 -16.89
N LEU A 11 -23.22 -18.47 -17.54
CA LEU A 11 -21.94 -18.07 -16.98
C LEU A 11 -20.98 -17.76 -18.15
N VAL A 12 -20.61 -16.48 -18.33
CA VAL A 12 -19.32 -16.17 -18.94
C VAL A 12 -18.31 -16.84 -18.02
N ILE A 13 -17.71 -17.93 -18.48
CA ILE A 13 -16.60 -18.58 -17.80
C ILE A 13 -15.41 -17.62 -17.94
N ILE A 14 -15.41 -16.54 -17.17
CA ILE A 14 -14.17 -15.90 -16.77
C ILE A 14 -13.56 -16.94 -15.82
N VAL A 15 -12.63 -17.72 -16.34
CA VAL A 15 -11.75 -18.54 -15.52
C VAL A 15 -10.98 -17.56 -14.64
N THR A 16 -11.51 -17.25 -13.46
CA THR A 16 -10.74 -16.62 -12.39
C THR A 16 -9.79 -17.71 -11.92
N THR A 17 -8.61 -17.78 -12.55
CA THR A 17 -7.56 -18.75 -12.23
C THR A 17 -7.20 -18.59 -10.76
N MET A 18 -7.67 -19.49 -9.90
CA MET A 18 -7.13 -19.63 -8.55
C MET A 18 -5.72 -20.21 -8.69
N ALA A 19 -4.71 -19.38 -8.39
CA ALA A 19 -3.33 -19.83 -8.33
C ALA A 19 -3.17 -20.79 -7.13
N PHE A 20 -2.84 -22.05 -7.42
CA PHE A 20 -2.43 -23.02 -6.41
C PHE A 20 -0.94 -22.82 -6.11
N PHE A 21 -0.61 -22.51 -4.84
CA PHE A 21 0.75 -22.29 -4.39
C PHE A 21 1.49 -23.61 -4.13
N ASN A 22 2.67 -23.77 -4.75
CA ASN A 22 3.68 -24.72 -4.32
C ASN A 22 5.03 -23.97 -4.25
N LEU A 23 5.48 -23.70 -3.01
CA LEU A 23 6.72 -23.01 -2.72
C LEU A 23 7.74 -24.06 -2.25
N ASN A 24 8.70 -24.41 -3.10
CA ASN A 24 9.91 -25.08 -2.65
C ASN A 24 10.77 -24.05 -1.91
N THR A 25 10.79 -24.15 -0.57
CA THR A 25 11.31 -23.17 0.40
C THR A 25 12.84 -22.99 0.43
N TYR A 26 13.59 -23.48 -0.57
CA TYR A 26 15.05 -23.62 -0.46
C TYR A 26 15.90 -22.62 -1.26
N ASP A 27 15.37 -21.90 -2.26
CA ASP A 27 16.21 -21.12 -3.19
C ASP A 27 15.92 -19.60 -3.29
N ILE A 28 15.06 -19.05 -2.45
CA ILE A 28 14.80 -17.60 -2.48
C ILE A 28 15.87 -16.89 -1.64
N ALA A 29 16.71 -16.05 -2.26
CA ALA A 29 17.78 -15.33 -1.57
C ALA A 29 17.17 -14.41 -0.51
N ARG A 30 17.52 -14.71 0.74
CA ARG A 30 16.92 -14.09 1.91
C ARG A 30 17.48 -12.69 2.12
N SER A 31 16.88 -11.66 1.52
CA SER A 31 17.21 -10.26 1.84
C SER A 31 16.18 -9.62 2.80
N SER A 32 15.89 -10.24 3.94
CA SER A 32 15.09 -9.55 4.98
C SER A 32 16.01 -9.00 6.07
N ARG A 33 16.26 -7.69 6.05
CA ARG A 33 16.85 -6.96 7.18
C ARG A 33 15.73 -6.61 8.16
N GLN A 34 15.93 -6.86 9.45
CA GLN A 34 15.00 -6.37 10.47
C GLN A 34 15.04 -4.84 10.47
N VAL A 35 13.93 -4.20 10.14
CA VAL A 35 13.80 -2.74 10.12
C VAL A 35 13.10 -2.28 11.39
N ASN A 36 13.77 -1.45 12.18
CA ASN A 36 13.14 -0.75 13.29
C ASN A 36 12.52 0.55 12.77
N VAL A 37 11.20 0.65 12.82
CA VAL A 37 10.43 1.82 12.39
C VAL A 37 9.91 2.51 13.64
N PRO A 38 10.14 3.83 13.83
CA PRO A 38 9.63 4.57 14.96
C PRO A 38 8.11 4.40 15.15
N ASP A 39 7.64 4.45 16.40
CA ASP A 39 6.22 4.36 16.72
C ASP A 39 5.49 5.69 16.50
N ASN A 40 5.57 6.20 15.27
CA ASN A 40 4.97 7.45 14.82
C ASN A 40 4.22 7.21 13.50
N SER A 41 3.05 7.81 13.34
CA SER A 41 2.19 7.63 12.15
C SER A 41 2.88 8.08 10.85
N ILE A 42 3.62 9.18 10.90
CA ILE A 42 4.38 9.71 9.76
C ILE A 42 5.49 8.73 9.40
N ALA A 43 6.32 8.33 10.37
CA ALA A 43 7.41 7.36 10.14
C ALA A 43 6.89 6.04 9.55
N LYS A 44 5.75 5.54 10.03
CA LYS A 44 5.10 4.33 9.51
C LYS A 44 4.67 4.48 8.05
N LEU A 45 4.11 5.63 7.66
CA LEU A 45 3.74 5.91 6.27
C LEU A 45 4.95 6.11 5.37
N MET A 46 6.02 6.75 5.85
CA MET A 46 7.27 6.85 5.11
C MET A 46 7.86 5.47 4.83
N TYR A 47 7.84 4.57 5.82
CA TYR A 47 8.25 3.18 5.63
C TYR A 47 7.35 2.43 4.62
N TYR A 48 6.04 2.63 4.69
CA TYR A 48 5.11 2.10 3.69
C TYR A 48 5.47 2.58 2.28
N LEU A 49 5.64 3.90 2.10
CA LEU A 49 6.01 4.51 0.83
C LEU A 49 7.33 3.96 0.30
N ASP A 50 8.33 3.79 1.16
CA ASP A 50 9.62 3.19 0.79
C ASP A 50 9.47 1.76 0.28
N CYS A 51 8.61 0.95 0.92
CA CYS A 51 8.29 -0.38 0.42
C CYS A 51 7.65 -0.31 -0.96
N MET A 52 6.64 0.52 -1.16
CA MET A 52 5.95 0.64 -2.47
C MET A 52 6.91 1.11 -3.58
N CYS A 53 7.76 2.09 -3.30
CA CYS A 53 8.79 2.57 -4.23
C CYS A 53 9.89 1.53 -4.50
N THR A 54 10.05 0.53 -3.62
CA THR A 54 10.93 -0.61 -3.86
C THR A 54 10.27 -1.63 -4.80
N LEU A 55 8.96 -1.82 -4.71
CA LEU A 55 8.20 -2.78 -5.52
C LEU A 55 7.99 -2.33 -6.96
N ILE A 56 7.78 -1.04 -7.19
CA ILE A 56 7.51 -0.49 -8.52
C ILE A 56 8.49 0.61 -8.92
N GLU A 57 8.65 0.81 -10.21
CA GLU A 57 9.32 1.98 -10.76
C GLU A 57 8.44 3.22 -10.53
N TYR A 58 8.89 4.07 -9.62
CA TYR A 58 8.19 5.27 -9.22
C TYR A 58 9.24 6.38 -9.08
N ASP A 59 9.38 7.17 -10.14
CA ASP A 59 10.35 8.27 -10.24
C ASP A 59 9.58 9.59 -10.22
N GLU A 60 9.49 10.20 -9.05
CA GLU A 60 8.95 11.54 -8.84
C GLU A 60 9.97 12.31 -7.99
N SER A 61 10.24 13.56 -8.34
CA SER A 61 11.14 14.43 -7.57
C SER A 61 10.63 14.58 -6.13
N ASN A 62 11.53 14.53 -5.14
CA ASN A 62 11.29 14.66 -3.68
C ASN A 62 10.91 13.37 -2.92
N LEU A 63 10.90 12.20 -3.55
CA LEU A 63 10.61 10.95 -2.83
C LEU A 63 11.67 10.54 -1.80
N ASN A 64 12.93 10.96 -1.98
CA ASN A 64 14.02 10.53 -1.10
C ASN A 64 13.77 10.95 0.36
N THR A 65 13.39 12.22 0.59
CA THR A 65 13.07 12.73 1.92
C THR A 65 11.85 12.01 2.51
N LEU A 66 10.80 11.78 1.70
CA LEU A 66 9.57 11.13 2.14
C LEU A 66 9.72 9.62 2.42
N ARG A 67 10.85 9.02 2.05
CA ARG A 67 11.16 7.60 2.28
C ARG A 67 12.11 7.40 3.46
N ASP A 68 12.73 8.46 3.97
CA ASP A 68 13.66 8.38 5.10
C ASP A 68 12.93 8.42 6.44
N PHE A 69 12.23 7.33 6.76
CA PHE A 69 11.41 7.20 7.97
C PHE A 69 12.19 7.36 9.29
N ARG A 70 13.53 7.40 9.26
CA ARG A 70 14.34 7.66 10.45
C ARG A 70 14.39 9.14 10.81
N ASN A 71 14.23 10.00 9.81
CA ASN A 71 14.25 11.46 9.94
C ASN A 71 12.83 12.03 9.74
N TYR A 72 11.82 11.32 10.24
CA TYR A 72 10.41 11.71 10.07
C TYR A 72 10.08 13.05 10.77
N ASP A 73 10.84 13.41 11.81
CA ASP A 73 10.70 14.66 12.56
C ASP A 73 11.16 15.90 11.75
N ASP A 74 11.87 15.70 10.63
CA ASP A 74 12.35 16.78 9.76
C ASP A 74 11.29 17.22 8.72
N LEU A 75 10.16 16.50 8.61
CA LEU A 75 9.14 16.81 7.61
C LEU A 75 8.35 18.06 7.97
N THR A 76 8.19 18.96 6.99
CA THR A 76 7.27 20.10 7.12
C THR A 76 5.81 19.67 6.98
N ASP A 77 4.86 20.53 7.38
CA ASP A 77 3.43 20.29 7.14
C ASP A 77 3.10 20.02 5.67
N THR A 78 3.82 20.67 4.74
CA THR A 78 3.67 20.45 3.31
C THR A 78 4.15 19.06 2.92
N ASP A 79 5.28 18.62 3.45
CA ASP A 79 5.82 17.27 3.21
C ASP A 79 4.90 16.19 3.76
N ILE A 80 4.31 16.39 4.94
CA ILE A 80 3.36 15.44 5.54
C ILE A 80 2.10 15.32 4.68
N ARG A 81 1.58 16.43 4.14
CA ARG A 81 0.44 16.41 3.20
C ARG A 81 0.82 15.71 1.89
N LEU A 82 2.01 15.95 1.39
CA LEU A 82 2.52 15.30 0.18
C LEU A 82 2.68 13.78 0.37
N LEU A 83 3.26 13.36 1.50
CA LEU A 83 3.34 11.97 1.92
C LEU A 83 1.96 11.31 1.94
N PHE A 84 0.97 11.97 2.55
CA PHE A 84 -0.40 11.46 2.59
C PHE A 84 -0.98 11.25 1.18
N VAL A 85 -0.78 12.21 0.27
CA VAL A 85 -1.24 12.10 -1.12
C VAL A 85 -0.55 10.96 -1.84
N PHE A 86 0.77 10.78 -1.68
CA PHE A 86 1.49 9.66 -2.27
C PHE A 86 1.01 8.32 -1.74
N CYS A 87 0.83 8.18 -0.42
CA CYS A 87 0.32 6.97 0.19
C CYS A 87 -1.10 6.65 -0.29
N ALA A 88 -1.99 7.65 -0.37
CA ALA A 88 -3.34 7.46 -0.91
C ALA A 88 -3.35 7.10 -2.41
N THR A 89 -2.39 7.62 -3.18
CA THR A 89 -2.23 7.28 -4.60
C THR A 89 -1.72 5.86 -4.79
N LEU A 90 -0.88 5.40 -3.87
CA LEU A 90 -0.30 4.07 -3.83
C LEU A 90 -1.12 3.12 -2.96
N ASP A 91 -2.45 3.29 -2.89
CA ASP A 91 -3.32 2.47 -2.05
C ASP A 91 -3.07 0.95 -2.24
N PRO A 92 -2.94 0.17 -1.14
CA PRO A 92 -2.58 -1.24 -1.21
C PRO A 92 -3.57 -2.09 -2.03
N ASP A 93 -4.84 -1.72 -2.10
CA ASP A 93 -5.86 -2.46 -2.87
C ASP A 93 -5.51 -2.52 -4.36
N ILE A 94 -4.76 -1.54 -4.85
CA ILE A 94 -4.26 -1.54 -6.23
C ILE A 94 -3.30 -2.72 -6.44
N PHE A 95 -2.47 -3.04 -5.44
CA PHE A 95 -1.32 -3.95 -5.51
C PHE A 95 -1.59 -5.36 -4.99
N ILE A 96 -2.58 -5.54 -4.13
CA ILE A 96 -2.97 -6.84 -3.59
C ILE A 96 -3.29 -7.80 -4.75
N ASP A 97 -2.83 -9.05 -4.59
CA ASP A 97 -2.93 -10.15 -5.56
C ASP A 97 -2.20 -9.92 -6.89
N LYS A 98 -1.44 -8.83 -7.01
CA LYS A 98 -0.64 -8.50 -8.22
C LYS A 98 0.84 -8.40 -7.89
N VAL A 99 1.17 -7.54 -6.92
CA VAL A 99 2.55 -7.23 -6.49
C VAL A 99 2.72 -7.51 -5.00
N MET A 100 1.63 -7.41 -4.24
CA MET A 100 1.56 -7.75 -2.82
C MET A 100 0.76 -9.05 -2.66
N ILE A 101 1.38 -10.06 -2.04
CA ILE A 101 0.74 -11.34 -1.78
C ILE A 101 0.54 -11.52 -0.27
N GLU A 102 -0.68 -11.84 0.13
CA GLU A 102 -0.99 -12.08 1.53
C GLU A 102 -0.46 -13.46 1.98
N ASP A 103 0.33 -13.47 3.05
CA ASP A 103 0.95 -14.66 3.64
C ASP A 103 0.26 -15.02 4.97
N ARG A 104 -0.92 -15.62 4.86
CA ARG A 104 -1.76 -15.99 6.02
C ARG A 104 -1.13 -17.08 6.88
N ASP A 105 -0.41 -18.02 6.28
CA ASP A 105 0.21 -19.15 6.97
C ASP A 105 1.65 -18.88 7.42
N GLY A 106 2.20 -17.70 7.10
CA GLY A 106 3.51 -17.25 7.57
C GLY A 106 4.69 -17.92 6.85
N LYS A 107 4.46 -18.71 5.80
CA LYS A 107 5.50 -19.47 5.09
C LYS A 107 6.44 -18.55 4.34
N MET A 108 5.94 -17.45 3.80
CA MET A 108 6.75 -16.51 3.02
C MET A 108 7.47 -15.51 3.94
N CYS A 109 6.76 -14.86 4.85
CA CYS A 109 7.31 -13.81 5.70
C CYS A 109 8.20 -14.36 6.82
N GLY A 110 8.05 -15.63 7.21
CA GLY A 110 8.77 -16.22 8.33
C GLY A 110 8.46 -15.47 9.63
N SER A 111 9.47 -14.97 10.33
CA SER A 111 9.30 -14.16 11.55
C SER A 111 8.99 -12.68 11.31
N SER A 112 9.02 -12.21 10.05
CA SER A 112 8.78 -10.81 9.70
C SER A 112 7.31 -10.53 9.40
N LEU A 113 6.91 -9.26 9.42
CA LEU A 113 5.56 -8.84 9.00
C LEU A 113 5.43 -8.72 7.47
N ASN A 114 6.53 -8.48 6.77
CA ASN A 114 6.62 -8.52 5.32
C ASN A 114 7.98 -9.04 4.87
N ARG A 115 8.06 -9.46 3.62
CA ARG A 115 9.32 -9.82 2.95
C ARG A 115 9.22 -9.47 1.46
N ILE A 116 10.29 -8.88 0.95
CA ILE A 116 10.40 -8.48 -0.46
C ILE A 116 11.27 -9.50 -1.20
N TYR A 117 10.89 -9.81 -2.44
CA TYR A 117 11.53 -10.81 -3.28
C TYR A 117 11.85 -10.27 -4.66
N ASP A 118 12.92 -10.77 -5.26
CA ASP A 118 13.24 -10.50 -6.66
C ASP A 118 12.35 -11.31 -7.60
N LEU A 119 11.93 -10.72 -8.73
CA LEU A 119 11.00 -11.37 -9.66
C LEU A 119 11.53 -12.72 -10.15
N GLY A 120 12.83 -12.82 -10.39
CA GLY A 120 13.48 -14.07 -10.85
C GLY A 120 13.41 -15.22 -9.84
N GLU A 121 13.26 -14.92 -8.56
CA GLU A 121 13.18 -15.93 -7.48
C GLU A 121 11.77 -16.52 -7.37
N VAL A 122 10.78 -15.82 -7.93
CA VAL A 122 9.36 -16.09 -7.68
C VAL A 122 8.60 -16.55 -8.92
N GLN A 123 9.22 -16.48 -10.09
CA GLN A 123 8.66 -16.86 -11.40
C GLN A 123 8.12 -18.30 -11.48
N ARG A 124 8.52 -19.22 -10.59
CA ARG A 124 8.02 -20.61 -10.59
C ARG A 124 6.75 -20.83 -9.75
N SER A 125 6.39 -19.89 -8.88
CA SER A 125 5.31 -20.10 -7.90
C SER A 125 4.18 -19.06 -7.98
N PHE A 126 4.34 -17.97 -8.75
CA PHE A 126 3.37 -16.87 -8.82
C PHE A 126 3.22 -16.36 -10.25
N MET A 127 1.98 -16.00 -10.63
CA MET A 127 1.72 -15.20 -11.82
C MET A 127 2.13 -13.75 -11.54
N VAL A 128 3.41 -13.45 -11.71
CA VAL A 128 3.96 -12.11 -11.48
C VAL A 128 3.59 -11.20 -12.63
N VAL A 129 2.89 -10.10 -12.35
CA VAL A 129 2.65 -9.05 -13.36
C VAL A 129 3.90 -8.20 -13.55
N ASN A 130 4.26 -7.90 -14.81
CA ASN A 130 5.44 -7.08 -15.12
C ASN A 130 5.20 -5.57 -14.98
N SER A 131 3.92 -5.16 -14.93
CA SER A 131 3.52 -3.77 -14.83
C SER A 131 2.15 -3.61 -14.16
N ILE A 132 1.91 -2.43 -13.59
CA ILE A 132 0.65 -2.06 -12.93
C ILE A 132 0.29 -0.61 -13.25
N VAL A 133 -1.01 -0.29 -13.29
CA VAL A 133 -1.46 1.09 -13.51
C VAL A 133 -1.66 1.79 -12.15
N VAL A 134 -0.96 2.90 -11.95
CA VAL A 134 -1.03 3.75 -10.75
C VAL A 134 -1.16 5.20 -11.22
N ALA A 135 -2.15 5.92 -10.71
CA ALA A 135 -2.43 7.32 -11.11
C ALA A 135 -2.50 7.51 -12.64
N GLY A 136 -3.12 6.58 -13.35
CA GLY A 136 -3.23 6.61 -14.82
C GLY A 136 -1.94 6.34 -15.59
N ARG A 137 -0.83 6.03 -14.91
CA ARG A 137 0.46 5.69 -15.52
C ARG A 137 0.78 4.22 -15.32
N THR A 138 1.24 3.57 -16.38
CA THR A 138 1.79 2.21 -16.29
C THR A 138 3.16 2.30 -15.62
N ARG A 139 3.32 1.59 -14.50
CA ARG A 139 4.57 1.49 -13.73
C ARG A 139 5.10 0.07 -13.82
N ARG A 140 6.41 -0.08 -14.05
CA ARG A 140 7.07 -1.39 -14.09
C ARG A 140 7.16 -1.97 -12.68
N VAL A 141 6.88 -3.26 -12.54
CA VAL A 141 7.14 -4.00 -11.30
C VAL A 141 8.61 -4.41 -11.27
N LYS A 142 9.27 -4.14 -10.14
CA LYS A 142 10.69 -4.44 -9.90
C LYS A 142 10.86 -5.64 -8.97
N LYS A 143 10.00 -5.74 -7.97
CA LYS A 143 10.02 -6.76 -6.90
C LYS A 143 8.58 -7.05 -6.46
N ILE A 144 8.37 -8.16 -5.78
CA ILE A 144 7.09 -8.46 -5.12
C ILE A 144 7.26 -8.49 -3.60
N MET A 145 6.15 -8.35 -2.88
CA MET A 145 6.14 -8.43 -1.42
C MET A 145 5.16 -9.49 -0.95
N ALA A 146 5.61 -10.39 -0.08
CA ALA A 146 4.70 -11.10 0.80
C ALA A 146 4.47 -10.27 2.06
N TYR A 147 3.25 -10.25 2.58
CA TYR A 147 2.93 -9.54 3.80
C TYR A 147 1.91 -10.30 4.66
N ARG A 148 2.02 -10.13 5.97
CA ARG A 148 0.99 -10.54 6.93
C ARG A 148 -0.02 -9.41 7.10
N PRO A 149 -1.32 -9.66 7.32
CA PRO A 149 -2.34 -8.61 7.46
C PRO A 149 -2.01 -7.52 8.49
N GLN A 150 -1.30 -7.88 9.56
CA GLN A 150 -0.85 -6.93 10.59
C GLN A 150 0.09 -5.86 10.03
N TRP A 151 0.83 -6.15 8.95
CA TRP A 151 1.70 -5.18 8.28
C TRP A 151 0.90 -4.02 7.70
N LEU A 152 -0.15 -4.31 6.92
CA LEU A 152 -1.01 -3.27 6.33
C LEU A 152 -1.67 -2.43 7.42
N ASN A 153 -2.20 -3.09 8.45
CA ASN A 153 -2.83 -2.36 9.54
C ASN A 153 -1.83 -1.42 10.24
N LYS A 154 -0.63 -1.91 10.54
CA LYS A 154 0.41 -1.16 11.28
C LYS A 154 1.00 -0.02 10.46
N TYR A 155 1.30 -0.23 9.17
CA TYR A 155 2.08 0.70 8.37
C TYR A 155 1.27 1.55 7.39
N TYR A 156 0.01 1.18 7.12
CA TYR A 156 -0.87 1.92 6.21
C TYR A 156 -2.18 2.32 6.86
N THR A 157 -3.04 1.36 7.21
CA THR A 157 -4.44 1.63 7.60
C THR A 157 -4.55 2.52 8.82
N GLN A 158 -3.89 2.16 9.92
CA GLN A 158 -3.94 2.94 11.16
C GLN A 158 -3.28 4.32 11.00
N PRO A 159 -2.06 4.45 10.43
CA PRO A 159 -1.45 5.75 10.19
C PRO A 159 -2.26 6.68 9.25
N MET A 160 -2.83 6.16 8.16
CA MET A 160 -3.69 6.93 7.25
C MET A 160 -4.92 7.48 7.98
N ALA A 161 -5.57 6.65 8.81
CA ALA A 161 -6.72 7.08 9.61
C ALA A 161 -6.34 8.20 10.60
N GLN A 162 -5.18 8.09 11.24
CA GLN A 162 -4.69 9.09 12.19
C GLN A 162 -4.41 10.44 11.52
N LEU A 163 -3.70 10.45 10.38
CA LEU A 163 -3.47 11.69 9.62
C LEU A 163 -4.76 12.29 9.07
N THR A 164 -5.69 11.46 8.59
CA THR A 164 -7.00 11.92 8.13
C THR A 164 -7.73 12.68 9.23
N ALA A 165 -7.75 12.15 10.45
CA ALA A 165 -8.38 12.81 11.59
C ALA A 165 -7.70 14.14 11.96
N ILE A 166 -6.36 14.22 11.85
CA ILE A 166 -5.60 15.46 12.09
C ILE A 166 -5.99 16.52 11.05
N PHE A 167 -5.94 16.19 9.77
CA PHE A 167 -6.28 17.15 8.70
C PHE A 167 -7.73 17.61 8.75
N GLN A 168 -8.66 16.74 9.16
CA GLN A 168 -10.06 17.12 9.36
C GLN A 168 -10.20 18.15 10.49
N ARG A 169 -9.52 17.94 11.63
CA ARG A 169 -9.54 18.88 12.75
C ARG A 169 -8.95 20.24 12.37
N GLU A 170 -7.82 20.26 11.68
CA GLU A 170 -7.20 21.49 11.17
C GLU A 170 -8.15 22.28 10.25
N ARG A 171 -8.80 21.57 9.32
CA ARG A 171 -9.76 22.18 8.40
C ARG A 171 -10.96 22.77 9.14
N GLN A 172 -11.49 22.08 10.15
CA GLN A 172 -12.57 22.57 10.99
C GLN A 172 -12.17 23.81 11.80
N GLN A 173 -11.00 23.79 12.44
CA GLN A 173 -10.49 24.93 13.20
C GLN A 173 -10.28 26.16 12.32
N LYS A 174 -9.75 25.97 11.10
CA LYS A 174 -9.57 27.06 10.14
C LYS A 174 -10.92 27.66 9.72
N ALA A 175 -11.90 26.83 9.39
CA ALA A 175 -13.25 27.30 9.02
C ALA A 175 -13.92 28.07 10.17
N ILE A 176 -13.80 27.58 11.41
CA ILE A 176 -14.34 28.26 12.60
C ILE A 176 -13.66 29.63 12.78
N ARG A 177 -12.34 29.70 12.66
CA ARG A 177 -11.58 30.96 12.78
C ARG A 177 -12.00 31.98 11.72
N GLU A 178 -12.21 31.54 10.49
CA GLU A 178 -12.67 32.41 9.39
C GLU A 178 -14.06 33.00 9.67
N LEU A 179 -15.00 32.19 10.18
CA LEU A 179 -16.34 32.66 10.57
C LEU A 179 -16.30 33.74 11.65
N PHE A 180 -15.48 33.57 12.69
CA PHE A 180 -15.35 34.57 13.76
C PHE A 180 -14.73 35.88 13.27
N ASN A 181 -13.75 35.80 12.37
CA ASN A 181 -13.11 36.99 11.79
C ASN A 181 -14.07 37.78 10.88
N THR A 182 -15.00 37.10 10.20
CA THR A 182 -16.01 37.79 9.37
C THR A 182 -17.11 38.47 10.18
N CYS A 183 -17.44 37.96 11.37
CA CYS A 183 -18.47 38.56 12.24
C CYS A 183 -17.97 39.75 13.10
N THR A 184 -16.66 39.95 13.21
CA THR A 184 -16.08 41.06 13.99
C THR A 184 -15.82 42.33 13.17
N ILE A 185 -16.05 42.29 11.86
CA ILE A 185 -16.01 43.45 10.96
C ILE A 185 -17.48 43.76 10.58
N SER A 186 -18.26 44.33 11.50
CA SER A 186 -19.62 44.82 11.26
C SER A 186 -19.96 45.91 12.26
#